data_AF-A0A822D849-F1
#
_entry.id   AF-A0A822D849-F1
#
_cell.length_a   1.000
_cell.length_b   1.000
_cell.length_c   1.000
_cell.angle_alpha   90.00
_cell.angle_beta   90.00
_cell.angle_gamma   90.00
#
_symmetry.space_group_name_H-M   'P 1'
#
loop_
_entity.id
_entity.type
_entity.pdbx_description
1 polymer ?
#
loop_
_entity_poly.entity_id
_entity_poly.type
_entity_poly.pdbx_seq_one_letter_code
_entity_poly.pdbx_strand_id
1 'polypeptide(L)'
;AQNGVTIGGGNGYGGASNQLNLPQGLFVDDDQTVVIADYSNHRIIQWKNGDTTNGQVVAGDKGQGNGLNQLNRPIDVLIDKEADSLVICDRGNR
;
A
#
# COMPACT_ATOMS: atom_id res chain seq x y z
N ALA A 1 -10.37 7.48 21.49
CA ALA A 1 -10.99 7.77 20.19
C ALA A 1 -12.35 7.09 20.16
N GLN A 2 -13.43 7.78 19.78
CA GLN A 2 -14.80 7.23 19.87
C GLN A 2 -15.33 6.61 18.57
N ASN A 3 -14.71 6.87 17.41
CA ASN A 3 -15.07 6.22 16.13
C ASN A 3 -13.80 6.02 15.28
N GLY A 4 -13.61 4.80 14.75
CA GLY A 4 -12.61 4.50 13.72
C GLY A 4 -13.23 4.60 12.33
N VAL A 5 -12.44 4.94 11.33
CA VAL A 5 -12.85 4.99 9.92
C VAL A 5 -12.07 3.94 9.13
N THR A 6 -12.77 3.15 8.32
CA THR A 6 -12.13 2.26 7.35
C THR A 6 -11.74 3.06 6.12
N ILE A 7 -10.44 3.15 5.85
CA ILE A 7 -9.88 3.90 4.71
C ILE A 7 -9.54 3.00 3.52
N GLY A 8 -9.04 1.79 3.78
CA GLY A 8 -8.75 0.75 2.80
C GLY A 8 -9.19 -0.59 3.36
N GLY A 9 -10.06 -1.30 2.62
CA GLY A 9 -10.75 -2.49 3.11
C GLY A 9 -12.25 -2.24 3.37
N GLY A 10 -12.90 -3.15 4.10
CA GLY A 10 -14.36 -3.11 4.34
C GLY A 10 -15.23 -3.54 3.14
N ASN A 11 -14.63 -3.68 1.95
CA ASN A 11 -15.28 -4.09 0.70
C ASN A 11 -14.92 -5.52 0.28
N GLY A 12 -14.56 -6.37 1.25
CA GLY A 12 -14.04 -7.73 0.99
C GLY A 12 -12.57 -7.77 0.58
N TYR A 13 -12.02 -8.98 0.48
CA TYR A 13 -10.67 -9.19 -0.04
C TYR A 13 -10.66 -9.09 -1.57
N GLY A 14 -9.62 -8.49 -2.15
CA GLY A 14 -9.49 -8.37 -3.60
C GLY A 14 -8.49 -7.32 -4.04
N GLY A 15 -8.39 -7.11 -5.36
CA GLY A 15 -7.41 -6.23 -6.00
C GLY A 15 -7.97 -4.88 -6.46
N ALA A 16 -9.23 -4.56 -6.20
CA ALA A 16 -9.77 -3.24 -6.55
C ALA A 16 -9.11 -2.12 -5.74
N SER A 17 -9.29 -0.86 -6.17
CA SER A 17 -8.75 0.34 -5.50
C SER A 17 -9.29 0.57 -4.08
N ASN A 18 -10.40 -0.07 -3.72
CA ASN A 18 -11.04 -0.01 -2.40
C ASN A 18 -10.95 -1.34 -1.63
N GLN A 19 -10.14 -2.28 -2.12
CA GLN A 19 -9.94 -3.61 -1.53
C GLN A 19 -8.46 -3.82 -1.17
N LEU A 20 -8.23 -4.70 -0.20
CA LEU A 20 -6.91 -5.12 0.25
C LEU A 20 -6.87 -6.65 0.34
N ASN A 21 -5.67 -7.23 0.28
CA ASN A 21 -5.44 -8.67 0.37
C ASN A 21 -4.22 -8.99 1.24
N LEU A 22 -4.48 -9.39 2.49
CA LEU A 22 -3.48 -9.64 3.54
C LEU A 22 -2.50 -8.47 3.77
N PRO A 23 -2.96 -7.21 3.92
CA PRO A 23 -2.07 -6.07 4.13
C PRO A 23 -1.18 -6.28 5.37
N GLN A 24 0.08 -5.84 5.31
CA GLN A 24 1.08 -6.07 6.35
C GLN A 24 1.48 -4.74 7.03
N GLY A 25 2.51 -4.07 6.51
CA GLY A 25 2.97 -2.78 6.99
C GLY A 25 2.21 -1.61 6.39
N LEU A 26 2.25 -0.48 7.11
CA LEU A 26 1.72 0.79 6.65
C LEU A 26 2.57 1.95 7.16
N PHE A 27 2.52 3.06 6.44
CA PHE A 27 3.08 4.34 6.83
C PHE A 27 2.02 5.43 6.74
N VAL A 28 2.10 6.41 7.64
CA VAL A 28 1.24 7.60 7.63
C VAL A 28 2.14 8.82 7.64
N ASP A 29 1.98 9.71 6.67
CA ASP A 29 2.73 10.97 6.61
C ASP A 29 2.04 12.12 7.38
N ASP A 30 2.73 13.25 7.50
CA ASP A 30 2.18 14.46 8.15
C ASP A 30 0.93 15.03 7.47
N ASP A 31 0.71 14.72 6.18
CA ASP A 31 -0.48 15.11 5.43
C ASP A 31 -1.65 14.13 5.66
N GLN A 32 -1.45 13.12 6.52
CA GLN A 32 -2.36 12.00 6.78
C GLN A 32 -2.65 11.14 5.54
N THR A 33 -1.71 11.10 4.59
CA THR A 33 -1.69 10.08 3.54
C THR A 33 -1.30 8.75 4.18
N VAL A 34 -2.07 7.71 3.92
CA VAL A 34 -1.81 6.36 4.37
C VAL A 34 -1.32 5.51 3.21
N VAL A 35 -0.15 4.91 3.35
CA VAL A 35 0.45 4.02 2.35
C VAL A 35 0.53 2.62 2.95
N ILE A 36 0.08 1.60 2.21
CA ILE A 36 -0.08 0.24 2.70
C ILE A 36 0.67 -0.74 1.79
N ALA A 37 1.41 -1.66 2.41
CA ALA A 37 1.95 -2.84 1.74
C ALA A 37 0.86 -3.91 1.59
N ASP A 38 0.28 -4.01 0.40
CA ASP A 38 -0.81 -4.92 0.07
C ASP A 38 -0.24 -6.26 -0.43
N TYR A 39 0.22 -7.04 0.54
CA TYR A 39 1.10 -8.20 0.39
C TYR A 39 0.68 -9.19 -0.69
N SER A 40 -0.55 -9.71 -0.66
CA SER A 40 -0.98 -10.75 -1.61
C SER A 40 -1.38 -10.16 -2.96
N ASN A 41 -1.55 -8.85 -3.04
CA ASN A 41 -1.78 -8.15 -4.30
C ASN A 41 -0.49 -7.62 -4.93
N HIS A 42 0.68 -7.85 -4.32
CA HIS A 42 1.97 -7.50 -4.91
C HIS A 42 2.08 -6.02 -5.28
N ARG A 43 1.59 -5.14 -4.39
CA ARG A 43 1.52 -3.71 -4.65
C ARG A 43 1.70 -2.88 -3.37
N ILE A 44 2.07 -1.63 -3.57
CA ILE A 44 1.91 -0.56 -2.58
C ILE A 44 0.77 0.33 -3.05
N ILE A 45 -0.19 0.59 -2.18
CA ILE A 45 -1.38 1.39 -2.45
C ILE A 45 -1.52 2.49 -1.40
N GLN A 46 -1.95 3.68 -1.81
CA GLN A 46 -2.11 4.84 -0.92
C GLN A 46 -3.52 5.42 -0.93
N TRP A 47 -3.90 6.01 0.20
CA TRP A 47 -5.09 6.87 0.35
C TRP A 47 -4.67 8.22 0.88
N LYS A 48 -5.12 9.29 0.22
CA LYS A 48 -4.95 10.65 0.75
C LYS A 48 -5.92 10.87 1.91
N ASN A 49 -5.60 11.83 2.77
CA ASN A 49 -6.48 12.20 3.89
C ASN A 49 -7.91 12.47 3.42
N GLY A 50 -8.88 11.85 4.09
CA GLY A 50 -10.30 11.96 3.78
C GLY A 50 -10.79 11.05 2.64
N ASP A 51 -9.92 10.37 1.90
CA ASP A 51 -10.33 9.37 0.91
C ASP A 51 -10.53 8.00 1.56
N THR A 52 -11.68 7.39 1.32
CA THR A 52 -12.05 6.05 1.83
C THR A 52 -12.47 5.09 0.72
N THR A 53 -12.41 5.52 -0.55
CA THR A 53 -12.97 4.77 -1.68
C THR A 53 -12.01 4.61 -2.85
N ASN A 54 -11.02 5.48 -3.02
CA ASN A 54 -10.16 5.47 -4.21
C ASN A 54 -8.68 5.38 -3.87
N GLY A 55 -8.25 4.21 -3.40
CA GLY A 55 -6.83 3.93 -3.23
C GLY A 55 -6.08 3.98 -4.57
N GLN A 56 -4.89 4.57 -4.56
CA GLN A 56 -4.04 4.73 -5.73
C GLN A 56 -2.82 3.82 -5.60
N VAL A 57 -2.59 2.95 -6.58
CA VAL A 57 -1.37 2.15 -6.63
C VAL A 57 -0.19 3.05 -6.94
N VAL A 58 0.85 3.00 -6.09
CA VAL A 58 2.07 3.81 -6.24
C VAL A 58 3.32 2.98 -6.55
N ALA A 59 3.28 1.67 -6.33
CA ALA A 59 4.31 0.74 -6.78
C ALA A 59 3.73 -0.67 -6.94
N GLY A 60 4.32 -1.47 -7.84
CA GLY A 60 3.87 -2.83 -8.12
C GLY A 60 2.64 -2.90 -9.04
N ASP A 61 1.78 -3.91 -8.81
CA ASP A 61 0.56 -4.17 -9.61
C ASP A 61 0.80 -4.55 -11.09
N LYS A 62 2.05 -4.88 -11.45
CA LYS A 62 2.42 -5.48 -12.76
C LYS A 62 2.83 -6.95 -12.64
N GLY A 63 2.21 -7.63 -11.68
CA GLY A 63 2.49 -9.02 -11.33
C GLY A 63 3.66 -9.19 -10.36
N GLN A 64 3.78 -10.41 -9.87
CA GLN A 64 4.84 -10.82 -8.96
C GLN A 64 6.18 -10.91 -9.68
N GLY A 65 7.23 -10.27 -9.15
CA GLY A 65 8.59 -10.40 -9.68
C GLY A 65 9.53 -9.28 -9.24
N ASN A 66 10.74 -9.29 -9.78
CA ASN A 66 11.84 -8.36 -9.48
C ASN A 66 12.11 -7.35 -10.61
N GLY A 67 11.21 -7.24 -11.57
CA GLY A 67 11.25 -6.14 -12.54
C GLY A 67 11.01 -4.80 -11.88
N LEU A 68 11.45 -3.71 -12.52
CA LEU A 68 11.38 -2.33 -11.97
C LEU A 68 9.98 -1.89 -11.51
N ASN A 69 8.92 -2.49 -12.07
CA ASN A 69 7.52 -2.17 -11.75
C ASN A 69 6.79 -3.36 -11.10
N GLN A 70 7.52 -4.38 -10.65
CA GLN A 70 6.97 -5.57 -10.01
C GLN A 70 7.37 -5.58 -8.54
N LEU A 71 6.48 -6.12 -7.71
CA LEU A 71 6.78 -6.41 -6.30
C LEU A 71 6.45 -7.86 -6.03
N ASN A 72 7.08 -8.44 -5.03
CA ASN A 72 6.82 -9.79 -4.61
C ASN A 72 6.58 -9.84 -3.10
N ARG A 73 5.31 -9.75 -2.73
CA ARG A 73 4.87 -9.87 -1.33
C ARG A 73 5.55 -8.82 -0.45
N PRO A 74 5.39 -7.52 -0.77
CA PRO A 74 5.94 -6.45 0.05
C PRO A 74 5.36 -6.55 1.45
N ILE A 75 6.21 -6.41 2.46
CA ILE A 75 5.81 -6.54 3.87
C ILE A 75 5.74 -5.20 4.57
N ASP A 76 6.51 -4.21 4.12
CA ASP A 76 6.57 -2.90 4.76
C ASP A 76 6.94 -1.81 3.76
N VAL A 77 6.59 -0.58 4.09
CA VAL A 77 6.81 0.61 3.27
C VAL A 77 7.08 1.82 4.13
N LEU A 78 8.03 2.66 3.70
CA LEU A 78 8.33 3.97 4.28
C LEU A 78 8.38 5.00 3.16
N ILE A 79 7.98 6.24 3.49
CA ILE A 79 8.19 7.39 2.61
C ILE A 79 9.46 8.11 3.08
N ASP A 80 10.44 8.22 2.19
CA ASP A 80 11.57 9.13 2.35
C ASP A 80 11.22 10.46 1.69
N LYS A 81 10.79 11.43 2.51
CA LYS A 81 10.42 12.76 2.05
C LYS A 81 11.62 13.60 1.58
N GLU A 82 12.83 13.32 2.08
CA GLU A 82 14.02 14.06 1.67
C GLU A 82 14.47 13.65 0.27
N ALA A 83 14.38 12.35 -0.04
CA ALA A 83 14.73 11.80 -1.34
C ALA A 83 13.55 11.71 -2.34
N ASP A 84 12.34 12.13 -1.95
CA ASP A 84 11.10 11.97 -2.72
C ASP A 84 10.91 10.52 -3.24
N SER A 85 11.03 9.55 -2.33
CA SER A 85 11.05 8.13 -2.69
C SER A 85 10.33 7.22 -1.70
N LEU A 86 10.05 5.99 -2.14
CA LEU A 86 9.51 4.91 -1.30
C LEU A 86 10.59 3.88 -1.01
N VAL A 87 10.73 3.52 0.27
CA VAL A 87 11.54 2.37 0.69
C VAL A 87 10.60 1.21 0.95
N ILE A 88 10.74 0.12 0.18
CA ILE A 88 9.84 -1.03 0.23
C ILE A 88 10.62 -2.27 0.67
N CYS A 89 10.14 -2.94 1.72
CA CYS A 89 10.64 -4.24 2.13
C CYS A 89 9.99 -5.34 1.28
N ASP A 90 10.61 -5.68 0.15
CA ASP A 90 10.02 -6.59 -0.85
C ASP A 90 10.38 -8.07 -0.63
N ARG A 91 9.77 -8.67 0.40
CA ARG A 91 10.17 -9.96 1.01
C ARG A 91 10.42 -11.11 0.03
N GLY A 92 9.61 -11.23 -1.00
CA GLY A 92 9.62 -12.37 -1.91
C GLY A 92 10.67 -12.26 -3.02
N ASN A 93 11.26 -11.09 -3.23
CA ASN A 93 12.31 -10.89 -4.21
C ASN A 93 13.67 -11.36 -3.64
N ARG A 94 14.40 -12.13 -4.46
CA ARG A 94 15.77 -12.59 -4.19
C ARG A 94 16.76 -11.72 -4.93
#